data_AF-A0A1G4YMP9-F1
#
_entry.id   AF-A0A1G4YMP9-F1
#
_cell.length_a   1.000
_cell.length_b   1.000
_cell.length_c   1.000
_cell.angle_alpha   90.00
_cell.angle_beta   90.00
_cell.angle_gamma   90.00
#
_symmetry.space_group_name_H-M   'P 1'
#
loop_
_entity.id
_entity.type
_entity.pdbx_description
1 polymer ?
#
loop_
_entity_poly.entity_id
_entity_poly.type
_entity_poly.pdbx_seq_one_letter_code
_entity_poly.pdbx_strand_id
1 'polypeptide(L)'
;MSDSRSVLRRGARLLCWTLCLATALLGAKYCLDAWGRAHAGEHPYRWQIDTATVQGVSYTAKSAFVRGDTLVLRLYRTGDPTLLAERMFTEHGVELHWTEDGWLIYDTSDTSYEEGSIRLPPTRLDNFLARLP
;
A
#
# COMPACT_ATOMS: atom_id res chain seq x y z
N MET A 1 40.44 33.18 -13.08
CA MET A 1 39.19 32.52 -13.58
C MET A 1 39.28 30.99 -13.44
N SER A 2 39.44 30.48 -12.21
CA SER A 2 39.50 29.04 -11.95
C SER A 2 38.81 28.75 -10.62
N ASP A 3 37.48 28.77 -10.60
CA ASP A 3 36.73 28.31 -9.42
C ASP A 3 35.31 27.82 -9.73
N SER A 4 34.70 28.27 -10.83
CA SER A 4 33.36 27.82 -11.22
C SER A 4 33.27 26.33 -11.60
N ARG A 5 34.34 25.74 -12.17
CA ARG A 5 34.35 24.32 -12.59
C ARG A 5 34.51 23.34 -11.43
N SER A 6 35.18 23.73 -10.35
CA SER A 6 35.36 22.89 -9.15
C SER A 6 34.07 22.81 -8.34
N VAL A 7 33.36 23.93 -8.20
CA VAL A 7 32.07 24.04 -7.51
C VAL A 7 30.98 23.27 -8.25
N LEU A 8 30.90 23.36 -9.59
CA LEU A 8 29.93 22.59 -10.39
C LEU A 8 30.15 21.07 -10.26
N ARG A 9 31.41 20.61 -10.27
CA ARG A 9 31.75 19.18 -10.13
C ARG A 9 31.48 18.65 -8.72
N ARG A 10 31.58 19.48 -7.68
CA ARG A 10 31.20 19.12 -6.31
C ARG A 10 29.68 19.08 -6.16
N GLY A 11 28.97 20.06 -6.71
CA GLY A 11 27.51 20.10 -6.72
C GLY A 11 26.87 18.90 -7.45
N ALA A 12 27.38 18.55 -8.64
CA ALA A 12 26.91 17.38 -9.38
C ALA A 12 27.14 16.07 -8.63
N ARG A 13 28.28 15.94 -7.93
CA ARG A 13 28.55 14.76 -7.08
C ARG A 13 27.56 14.69 -5.92
N LEU A 14 27.33 15.78 -5.21
CA LEU A 14 26.38 15.81 -4.10
C LEU A 14 24.97 15.44 -4.56
N LEU A 15 24.53 15.95 -5.71
CA LEU A 15 23.26 15.57 -6.34
C LEU A 15 23.18 14.07 -6.66
N CYS A 16 24.23 13.50 -7.25
CA CYS A 16 24.28 12.06 -7.50
C CYS A 16 24.24 11.26 -6.19
N TRP A 17 24.98 11.67 -5.15
CA TRP A 17 24.96 11.00 -3.84
C TRP A 17 23.58 11.08 -3.20
N THR A 18 22.91 12.24 -3.24
CA THR A 18 21.55 12.39 -2.71
C THR A 18 20.55 11.54 -3.48
N LEU A 19 20.66 11.46 -4.81
CA LEU A 19 19.80 10.62 -5.63
C LEU A 19 20.04 9.14 -5.34
N CYS A 20 21.30 8.69 -5.27
CA CYS A 20 21.65 7.33 -4.91
C CYS A 20 21.13 6.95 -3.52
N LEU A 21 21.28 7.85 -2.54
CA LEU A 21 20.79 7.62 -1.19
C LEU A 21 19.26 7.53 -1.18
N ALA A 22 18.56 8.44 -1.86
CA ALA A 22 17.11 8.43 -1.97
C ALA A 22 16.60 7.12 -2.62
N THR A 23 17.21 6.69 -3.72
CA THR A 23 16.88 5.42 -4.38
C THR A 23 17.15 4.22 -3.48
N ALA A 24 18.27 4.22 -2.75
CA ALA A 24 18.59 3.14 -1.81
C ALA A 24 17.58 3.06 -0.65
N LEU A 25 17.16 4.21 -0.11
CA LEU A 25 16.13 4.27 0.95
C LEU A 25 14.77 3.79 0.44
N LEU A 26 14.36 4.20 -0.77
CA LEU A 26 13.13 3.72 -1.41
C LEU A 26 13.18 2.21 -1.64
N GLY A 27 14.32 1.69 -2.11
CA GLY A 27 14.52 0.25 -2.29
C GLY A 27 14.48 -0.53 -0.97
N ALA A 28 15.13 -0.02 0.07
CA ALA A 28 15.10 -0.63 1.41
C ALA A 28 13.68 -0.65 1.99
N LYS A 29 12.92 0.45 1.86
CA LYS A 29 11.50 0.51 2.25
C LYS A 29 10.69 -0.55 1.49
N TYR A 30 10.84 -0.62 0.17
CA TYR A 30 10.15 -1.61 -0.65
C TYR A 30 10.47 -3.04 -0.23
N CYS A 31 11.74 -3.37 0.07
CA CYS A 31 12.10 -4.69 0.56
C CYS A 31 11.49 -5.00 1.94
N LEU A 32 11.41 -4.03 2.84
CA LEU A 32 10.76 -4.20 4.14
C LEU A 32 9.26 -4.44 3.99
N ASP A 33 8.60 -3.70 3.11
CA ASP A 33 7.18 -3.82 2.80
C ASP A 33 6.87 -5.20 2.18
N ALA A 34 7.67 -5.63 1.19
CA ALA A 34 7.56 -6.94 0.57
C ALA A 34 7.80 -8.09 1.57
N TRP A 35 8.80 -7.95 2.45
CA TRP A 35 9.05 -8.93 3.51
C TRP A 35 7.87 -9.03 4.48
N GLY A 36 7.29 -7.88 4.85
CA GLY A 36 6.09 -7.83 5.66
C GLY A 36 4.92 -8.57 5.02
N ARG A 37 4.63 -8.32 3.74
CA ARG A 37 3.57 -9.02 2.98
C ARG A 37 3.74 -10.54 2.97
N ALA A 38 4.98 -10.99 2.80
CA ALA A 38 5.31 -12.41 2.81
C ALA A 38 5.04 -13.02 4.19
N HIS A 39 5.51 -12.37 5.25
CA HIS A 39 5.33 -12.84 6.62
C HIS A 39 3.87 -12.87 7.07
N ALA A 40 3.06 -11.88 6.67
CA ALA A 40 1.61 -11.88 6.91
C ALA A 40 0.90 -13.07 6.23
N GLY A 41 1.41 -13.53 5.08
CA GLY A 41 0.92 -14.72 4.40
C GLY A 41 1.17 -16.03 5.17
N GLU A 42 2.23 -16.10 5.99
CA GLU A 42 2.59 -17.28 6.78
C GLU A 42 1.72 -17.47 8.03
N HIS A 43 0.92 -16.47 8.43
CA HIS A 43 0.11 -16.49 9.64
C HIS A 43 -1.38 -16.24 9.36
N PRO A 44 -2.08 -17.19 8.71
CA PRO A 44 -3.47 -17.03 8.26
C PRO A 44 -4.48 -16.79 9.38
N TYR A 45 -4.18 -17.19 10.61
CA TYR A 45 -5.04 -17.03 11.78
C TYR A 45 -5.09 -15.60 12.34
N ARG A 46 -4.21 -14.69 11.89
CA ARG A 46 -4.19 -13.27 12.29
C ARG A 46 -5.01 -12.37 11.38
N TRP A 47 -5.62 -12.93 10.34
CA TRP A 47 -6.41 -12.17 9.40
C TRP A 47 -7.81 -11.93 9.96
N GLN A 48 -8.16 -10.66 10.12
CA GLN A 48 -9.53 -10.24 10.26
C GLN A 48 -10.19 -10.27 8.88
N ILE A 49 -11.39 -10.82 8.80
CA ILE A 49 -12.12 -10.98 7.55
C ILE A 49 -13.42 -10.19 7.68
N ASP A 50 -13.67 -9.36 6.68
CA ASP A 50 -14.90 -8.61 6.54
C ASP A 50 -15.49 -8.80 5.14
N THR A 51 -16.81 -8.81 5.02
CA THR A 51 -17.51 -9.09 3.77
C THR A 51 -18.68 -8.14 3.59
N ALA A 52 -18.79 -7.56 2.41
CA ALA A 52 -19.92 -6.71 2.07
C ALA A 52 -20.37 -6.95 0.63
N THR A 53 -21.67 -6.75 0.39
CA THR A 53 -22.24 -6.72 -0.95
C THR A 53 -22.42 -5.29 -1.38
N VAL A 54 -21.72 -4.89 -2.43
CA VAL A 54 -21.72 -3.52 -2.96
C VAL A 54 -22.13 -3.59 -4.43
N GLN A 55 -23.18 -2.86 -4.79
CA GLN A 55 -23.75 -2.85 -6.16
C GLN A 55 -24.06 -4.26 -6.71
N GLY A 56 -24.53 -5.17 -5.86
CA GLY A 56 -24.88 -6.54 -6.24
C GLY A 56 -23.69 -7.49 -6.39
N VAL A 57 -22.46 -7.04 -6.10
CA VAL A 57 -21.25 -7.88 -6.08
C VAL A 57 -20.76 -8.02 -4.65
N SER A 58 -20.53 -9.25 -4.21
CA SER A 58 -19.96 -9.52 -2.90
C SER A 58 -18.43 -9.43 -2.93
N TYR A 59 -17.88 -8.69 -1.98
CA TYR A 59 -16.46 -8.49 -1.78
C TYR A 59 -16.04 -9.01 -0.40
N THR A 60 -14.81 -9.50 -0.31
CA THR A 60 -14.19 -9.95 0.93
C THR A 60 -12.92 -9.15 1.15
N ALA A 61 -12.88 -8.35 2.21
CA ALA A 61 -11.68 -7.72 2.71
C ALA A 61 -11.03 -8.62 3.76
N LYS A 62 -9.70 -8.74 3.70
CA LYS A 62 -8.91 -9.38 4.75
C LYS A 62 -7.85 -8.39 5.21
N SER A 63 -7.75 -8.16 6.51
CA SER A 63 -6.71 -7.31 7.09
C SER A 63 -5.89 -8.06 8.13
N ALA A 64 -4.59 -7.78 8.21
CA ALA A 64 -3.71 -8.36 9.23
C ALA A 64 -2.57 -7.41 9.58
N PHE A 65 -2.11 -7.48 10.83
CA PHE A 65 -0.92 -6.75 11.27
C PHE A 65 0.33 -7.37 10.69
N VAL A 66 1.17 -6.52 10.10
CA VAL A 66 2.41 -6.91 9.45
C VAL A 66 3.61 -6.56 10.32
N ARG A 67 3.66 -5.32 10.83
CA ARG A 67 4.77 -4.83 11.67
C ARG A 67 4.36 -3.59 12.45
N GLY A 68 4.50 -3.62 13.77
CA GLY A 68 4.08 -2.52 14.63
C GLY A 68 2.62 -2.18 14.35
N ASP A 69 2.36 -0.93 14.01
CA ASP A 69 1.01 -0.43 13.68
C ASP A 69 0.70 -0.57 12.18
N THR A 70 1.55 -1.20 11.36
CA THR A 70 1.28 -1.36 9.92
C THR A 70 0.38 -2.58 9.66
N LEU A 71 -0.74 -2.33 9.01
CA LEU A 71 -1.71 -3.30 8.52
C LEU A 71 -1.55 -3.52 7.02
N VAL A 72 -1.76 -4.76 6.59
CA VAL A 72 -2.02 -5.08 5.18
C VAL A 72 -3.49 -5.37 5.01
N LEU A 73 -4.11 -4.79 4.00
CA LEU A 73 -5.48 -5.01 3.56
C LEU A 73 -5.45 -5.64 2.17
N ARG A 74 -6.11 -6.79 2.04
CA ARG A 74 -6.30 -7.52 0.79
C ARG A 74 -7.77 -7.59 0.45
N LEU A 75 -8.12 -7.17 -0.75
CA LEU A 75 -9.49 -7.18 -1.26
C LEU A 75 -9.66 -8.28 -2.30
N TYR A 76 -10.72 -9.06 -2.15
CA TYR A 76 -11.10 -10.16 -3.02
C TYR A 76 -12.55 -10.00 -3.46
N ARG A 77 -12.93 -10.64 -4.57
CA ARG A 77 -14.34 -10.93 -4.84
C ARG A 77 -14.75 -12.16 -4.03
N THR A 78 -15.89 -12.12 -3.35
CA THR A 78 -16.36 -13.27 -2.57
C THR A 78 -16.61 -14.47 -3.48
N GLY A 79 -16.07 -15.63 -3.10
CA GLY A 79 -16.14 -16.86 -3.90
C GLY A 79 -15.08 -16.98 -5.00
N ASP A 80 -14.24 -15.96 -5.19
CA ASP A 80 -13.13 -15.97 -6.14
C ASP A 80 -11.81 -15.68 -5.38
N PRO A 81 -10.80 -16.56 -5.44
CA PRO A 81 -9.51 -16.33 -4.77
C PRO A 81 -8.68 -15.22 -5.41
N THR A 82 -9.14 -14.58 -6.49
CA THR A 82 -8.41 -13.51 -7.17
C THR A 82 -8.27 -12.28 -6.28
N LEU A 83 -7.02 -11.92 -5.98
CA LEU A 83 -6.66 -10.68 -5.31
C LEU A 83 -6.92 -9.50 -6.26
N LEU A 84 -7.80 -8.60 -5.85
CA LEU A 84 -8.23 -7.46 -6.65
C LEU A 84 -7.47 -6.17 -6.32
N ALA A 85 -7.16 -5.97 -5.05
CA ALA A 85 -6.39 -4.84 -4.57
C ALA A 85 -5.67 -5.22 -3.28
N GLU A 86 -4.50 -4.63 -3.07
CA GLU A 86 -3.77 -4.73 -1.81
C GLU A 86 -3.28 -3.33 -1.40
N ARG A 87 -3.39 -3.02 -0.11
CA ARG A 87 -2.91 -1.77 0.50
C ARG A 87 -2.19 -2.08 1.80
N MET A 88 -1.16 -1.30 2.09
CA MET A 88 -0.53 -1.27 3.41
C MET A 88 -0.66 0.14 3.96
N PHE A 89 -1.09 0.24 5.21
CA PHE A 89 -1.30 1.52 5.88
C PHE A 89 -1.02 1.38 7.37
N THR A 90 -0.82 2.50 8.04
CA THR A 90 -0.60 2.53 9.49
C THR A 90 -1.94 2.64 10.19
N GLU A 91 -2.15 1.85 11.23
CA GLU A 91 -3.37 1.77 12.00
C GLU A 91 -3.68 3.12 12.64
N HIS A 92 -4.67 3.83 12.12
CA HIS A 92 -5.25 5.03 12.71
C HIS A 92 -6.77 4.85 12.84
N GLY A 93 -7.20 3.92 13.71
CA GLY A 93 -8.62 3.63 13.97
C GLY A 93 -9.20 2.64 12.96
N VAL A 94 -9.14 1.35 13.30
CA VAL A 94 -9.52 0.22 12.41
C VAL A 94 -11.01 -0.01 12.44
N GLU A 95 -11.74 0.74 11.62
CA GLU A 95 -13.05 0.27 11.18
C GLU A 95 -13.09 0.34 9.66
N LEU A 96 -13.13 -0.84 9.03
CA LEU A 96 -13.39 -0.94 7.60
C LEU A 96 -14.82 -0.47 7.36
N HIS A 97 -14.98 0.58 6.58
CA HIS A 97 -16.28 1.14 6.29
C HIS A 97 -16.63 0.93 4.81
N TRP A 98 -17.69 0.15 4.58
CA TRP A 98 -18.22 -0.09 3.25
C TRP A 98 -19.31 0.94 2.95
N THR A 99 -19.16 1.66 1.85
CA THR A 99 -20.13 2.64 1.39
C THR A 99 -20.98 2.08 0.25
N GLU A 100 -22.24 2.50 0.20
CA GLU A 100 -23.16 2.13 -0.88
C GLU A 100 -22.70 2.66 -2.25
N ASP A 101 -21.98 3.79 -2.26
CA ASP A 101 -21.44 4.45 -3.45
C ASP A 101 -20.30 3.69 -4.13
N GLY A 102 -19.87 2.55 -3.57
CA GLY A 102 -18.80 1.75 -4.15
C GLY A 102 -17.42 2.10 -3.60
N TRP A 103 -17.28 2.41 -2.32
CA TRP A 103 -15.97 2.64 -1.68
C TRP A 103 -15.80 1.78 -0.43
N LEU A 104 -14.60 1.23 -0.27
CA LEU A 104 -14.11 0.64 0.97
C LEU A 104 -13.14 1.62 1.60
N ILE A 105 -13.52 2.22 2.73
CA ILE A 105 -12.69 3.16 3.49
C ILE A 105 -11.97 2.37 4.59
N TYR A 106 -10.65 2.52 4.68
CA TYR A 106 -9.82 1.79 5.64
C TYR A 106 -8.93 2.71 6.50
N ASP A 107 -8.76 3.96 6.09
CA ASP A 107 -8.13 5.01 6.89
C ASP A 107 -9.03 6.25 6.87
N THR A 108 -9.57 6.61 8.03
CA THR A 108 -10.43 7.80 8.20
C THR A 108 -9.66 9.01 8.70
N SER A 109 -8.38 8.83 9.07
CA SER A 109 -7.51 9.88 9.57
C SER A 109 -6.81 10.65 8.46
N ASP A 110 -6.77 10.08 7.24
CA ASP A 110 -6.08 10.69 6.13
C ASP A 110 -6.91 11.80 5.46
N THR A 111 -6.40 13.02 5.55
CA THR A 111 -6.91 14.21 4.86
C THR A 111 -6.49 14.29 3.39
N SER A 112 -5.67 13.36 2.92
CA SER A 112 -5.31 13.20 1.51
C SER A 112 -6.40 12.37 0.80
N TYR A 113 -6.98 12.94 -0.26
CA TYR A 113 -8.22 12.43 -0.88
C TYR A 113 -8.10 11.05 -1.57
N GLU A 114 -6.95 10.38 -1.54
CA GLU A 114 -6.72 9.12 -2.29
C GLU A 114 -6.02 7.99 -1.51
N GLU A 115 -5.45 8.22 -0.32
CA GLU A 115 -4.63 7.19 0.38
C GLU A 115 -5.38 6.39 1.46
N GLY A 116 -6.66 6.70 1.74
CA GLY A 116 -7.48 6.02 2.77
C GLY A 116 -8.69 5.22 2.27
N SER A 117 -8.87 5.06 0.95
CA SER A 117 -10.02 4.34 0.39
C SER A 117 -9.71 3.55 -0.88
N ILE A 118 -10.53 2.52 -1.16
CA ILE A 118 -10.49 1.70 -2.37
C ILE A 118 -11.84 1.83 -3.08
N ARG A 119 -11.82 2.26 -4.33
CA ARG A 119 -13.02 2.26 -5.18
C ARG A 119 -13.38 0.83 -5.61
N LEU A 120 -14.66 0.51 -5.63
CA LEU A 120 -15.25 -0.75 -6.03
C LEU A 120 -16.07 -0.57 -7.32
N PRO A 121 -15.87 -1.41 -8.37
CA PRO A 121 -14.76 -2.36 -8.49
C PRO A 121 -13.40 -1.65 -8.60
N PRO A 122 -12.32 -2.25 -8.08
CA PRO A 122 -10.98 -1.67 -8.13
C PRO A 122 -10.48 -1.52 -9.57
N THR A 123 -9.60 -0.55 -9.77
CA THR A 123 -9.11 -0.21 -11.11
C THR A 123 -8.18 -1.29 -11.65
N ARG A 124 -7.95 -1.31 -12.97
CA ARG A 124 -6.96 -2.24 -13.56
C ARG A 124 -5.55 -2.01 -13.02
N LEU A 125 -5.23 -0.76 -12.65
CA LEU A 125 -3.96 -0.42 -12.02
C LEU A 125 -3.85 -1.08 -10.64
N ASP A 126 -4.92 -1.05 -9.83
CA ASP A 126 -4.94 -1.71 -8.52
C ASP A 126 -4.73 -3.21 -8.63
N ASN A 127 -5.38 -3.85 -9.60
CA ASN A 127 -5.20 -5.27 -9.89
C ASN A 127 -3.76 -5.59 -10.32
N PHE A 128 -3.11 -4.69 -11.06
CA PHE A 128 -1.71 -4.86 -11.46
C PHE A 128 -0.76 -4.70 -10.27
N LEU A 129 -0.95 -3.65 -9.47
CA LEU A 129 -0.15 -3.38 -8.27
C LEU A 129 -0.30 -4.49 -7.21
N ALA A 130 -1.49 -5.08 -7.09
CA ALA A 130 -1.74 -6.22 -6.22
C ALA A 130 -0.96 -7.49 -6.61
N ARG A 131 -0.50 -7.59 -7.86
CA ARG A 131 0.33 -8.71 -8.33
C ARG A 131 1.82 -8.47 -8.14
N LEU A 132 2.23 -7.25 -7.79
CA LEU A 132 3.63 -6.94 -7.52
C LEU A 132 3.95 -7.31 -6.07
N PRO A 133 5.10 -7.97 -5.83
CA PRO A 133 5.54 -8.32 -4.48
C PRO A 133 5.74 -7.07 -3.61
#